data_AF-A0A1A2MUW2-F1
#
_entry.id   AF-A0A1A2MUW2-F1
#
_cell.length_a   1.000
_cell.length_b   1.000
_cell.length_c   1.000
_cell.angle_alpha   90.00
_cell.angle_beta   90.00
_cell.angle_gamma   90.00
#
_symmetry.space_group_name_H-M   'P 1'
#
loop_
_entity.id
_entity.type
_entity.pdbx_description
1 polymer ?
#
loop_
_entity_poly.entity_id
_entity_poly.type
_entity_poly.pdbx_seq_one_letter_code
_entity_poly.pdbx_strand_id
1 'polypeptide(L)'
;MGGSPGDEAAQRAEELKRRAEALAARKPITPEDVELANTRAQHAHERDQEAHRRDRDRHYEAAVAHERAAEVHERAVDEHLGNVEAHRRAAEKERDAARHHFQAAREAQQQGGT
;
A
#
# COMPACT_ATOMS: atom_id res chain seq x y z
N MET A 1 4.65 -24.83 1.09
CA MET A 1 4.31 -24.14 2.34
C MET A 1 5.25 -22.96 2.45
N GLY A 2 4.76 -21.74 2.18
CA GLY A 2 5.56 -20.52 2.36
C GLY A 2 5.68 -20.22 3.85
N GLY A 3 6.87 -19.82 4.31
CA GLY A 3 7.07 -19.36 5.68
C GLY A 3 6.24 -18.11 5.96
N SER A 4 6.06 -17.75 7.23
CA SER A 4 5.43 -16.47 7.56
C SER A 4 6.27 -15.30 6.99
N PRO A 5 5.70 -14.11 6.78
CA PRO A 5 6.48 -12.93 6.37
C PRO A 5 7.67 -12.63 7.29
N GLY A 6 7.53 -12.96 8.58
CA GLY A 6 8.62 -12.88 9.55
C GLY A 6 9.74 -13.88 9.29
N ASP A 7 9.40 -15.12 8.92
CA ASP A 7 10.37 -16.16 8.59
C ASP A 7 11.15 -15.81 7.32
N GLU A 8 10.47 -15.29 6.29
CA GLU A 8 11.12 -14.83 5.05
C GLU A 8 12.07 -13.66 5.32
N ALA A 9 11.68 -12.72 6.18
CA ALA A 9 12.53 -11.58 6.58
C ALA A 9 13.76 -12.05 7.36
N ALA A 10 13.60 -13.00 8.29
CA ALA A 10 14.70 -13.58 9.04
C ALA A 10 15.70 -14.31 8.12
N GLN A 11 15.20 -15.15 7.21
CA GLN A 11 16.04 -15.83 6.21
C GLN A 11 16.80 -14.84 5.33
N ARG A 12 16.14 -13.74 4.91
CA ARG A 12 16.78 -12.67 4.13
C ARG A 12 17.90 -12.00 4.93
N ALA A 13 17.66 -11.70 6.21
CA ALA A 13 18.65 -11.07 7.08
C ALA A 13 19.90 -11.97 7.26
N GLU A 14 19.70 -13.26 7.47
CA GLU A 14 20.80 -14.23 7.56
C GLU A 14 21.59 -14.33 6.25
N GLU A 15 20.90 -14.38 5.09
CA GLU A 15 21.54 -14.38 3.77
C GLU A 15 22.43 -13.14 3.59
N LEU A 16 21.89 -11.95 3.88
CA LEU A 16 22.61 -10.69 3.74
C LEU A 16 23.81 -10.61 4.68
N LYS A 17 23.69 -11.13 5.91
CA LYS A 17 24.81 -11.22 6.86
C LYS A 17 25.94 -12.10 6.32
N ARG A 18 25.62 -13.31 5.85
CA ARG A 18 26.62 -14.21 5.23
C ARG A 18 27.30 -13.56 4.02
N ARG A 19 26.52 -12.82 3.21
CA ARG A 19 27.03 -12.10 2.05
C ARG A 19 28.00 -10.98 2.45
N ALA A 20 27.65 -10.19 3.46
CA ALA A 20 28.50 -9.14 3.99
C ALA A 20 29.83 -9.69 4.52
N GLU A 21 29.80 -10.81 5.25
CA GLU A 21 31.00 -11.50 5.74
C GLU A 21 31.89 -12.01 4.59
N ALA A 22 31.30 -12.58 3.54
CA ALA A 22 32.04 -13.04 2.36
C ALA A 22 32.75 -11.88 1.63
N LEU A 23 32.06 -10.74 1.47
CA LEU A 23 32.63 -9.53 0.87
C LEU A 23 33.74 -8.93 1.75
N ALA A 24 33.54 -8.89 3.07
CA ALA A 24 34.56 -8.42 4.02
C ALA A 24 35.84 -9.29 3.96
N ALA A 25 35.68 -10.61 3.76
CA ALA A 25 36.77 -11.55 3.53
C ALA A 25 37.37 -11.49 2.11
N ARG A 26 36.93 -10.55 1.26
CA ARG A 26 37.35 -10.39 -0.15
C ARG A 26 37.18 -11.64 -0.99
N LYS A 27 36.17 -12.47 -0.68
CA LYS A 27 35.82 -13.61 -1.54
C LYS A 27 35.33 -13.07 -2.89
N PRO A 28 35.72 -13.70 -4.01
CA PRO A 28 35.23 -13.28 -5.32
C PRO A 28 33.71 -13.47 -5.41
N ILE A 29 33.05 -12.55 -6.12
CA ILE A 29 31.64 -12.69 -6.49
C ILE A 29 31.56 -13.76 -7.58
N THR A 30 30.65 -14.72 -7.41
CA THR A 30 30.45 -15.82 -8.37
C THR A 30 29.23 -15.56 -9.27
N PRO A 31 29.11 -16.25 -10.42
CA PRO A 31 27.90 -16.19 -11.24
C PRO A 31 26.63 -16.56 -10.47
N GLU A 32 26.69 -17.55 -9.57
CA GLU A 32 25.55 -17.97 -8.74
C GLU A 32 25.07 -16.84 -7.83
N ASP A 33 25.99 -16.00 -7.35
CA ASP A 33 25.64 -14.85 -6.54
C ASP A 33 24.89 -13.77 -7.33
N VAL A 34 25.25 -13.60 -8.60
CA VAL A 34 24.58 -12.67 -9.51
C VAL A 34 23.17 -13.18 -9.82
N GLU A 35 23.02 -14.47 -10.11
CA GLU A 35 21.71 -15.09 -10.34
C GLU A 35 20.80 -15.01 -9.12
N LEU A 36 21.36 -15.22 -7.92
CA LEU A 36 20.61 -15.05 -6.68
C LEU A 36 20.20 -13.58 -6.49
N ALA A 37 21.09 -12.62 -6.75
CA ALA A 37 20.77 -11.21 -6.65
C ALA A 37 19.65 -10.79 -7.63
N ASN A 38 19.72 -11.25 -8.89
CA ASN A 38 18.68 -11.02 -9.90
C ASN A 38 17.33 -11.61 -9.47
N THR A 39 17.32 -12.86 -9.02
CA THR A 39 16.13 -13.52 -8.49
C THR A 39 15.49 -12.72 -7.36
N ARG A 40 16.32 -12.21 -6.44
CA ARG A 40 15.86 -11.43 -5.28
C ARG A 40 15.36 -10.04 -5.67
N ALA A 41 15.97 -9.42 -6.67
CA ALA A 41 15.52 -8.15 -7.23
C ALA A 41 14.14 -8.31 -7.91
N GLN A 42 13.98 -9.35 -8.73
CA GLN A 42 12.70 -9.66 -9.39
C GLN A 42 11.59 -9.90 -8.36
N HIS A 43 11.85 -10.73 -7.34
CA HIS A 43 10.87 -11.01 -6.30
C HIS A 43 10.56 -9.78 -5.42
N ALA A 44 11.51 -8.87 -5.24
CA ALA A 44 11.26 -7.60 -4.58
C ALA A 44 10.36 -6.69 -5.43
N HIS A 45 10.63 -6.60 -6.73
CA HIS A 45 9.83 -5.83 -7.68
C HIS A 45 8.39 -6.34 -7.76
N GLU A 46 8.17 -7.66 -7.81
CA GLU A 46 6.82 -8.25 -7.82
C GLU A 46 6.03 -7.92 -6.55
N ARG A 47 6.67 -7.99 -5.39
CA ARG A 47 6.04 -7.62 -4.11
C ARG A 47 5.73 -6.13 -4.02
N ASP A 48 6.60 -5.29 -4.58
CA ASP A 48 6.41 -3.85 -4.64
C ASP A 48 5.20 -3.49 -5.52
N GLN A 49 5.11 -4.09 -6.72
CA GLN A 49 3.93 -3.94 -7.58
C GLN A 49 2.65 -4.43 -6.89
N GLU A 50 2.72 -5.54 -6.15
CA GLU A 50 1.58 -6.03 -5.38
C GLU A 50 1.18 -5.07 -4.26
N ALA A 51 2.17 -4.51 -3.55
CA ALA A 51 1.93 -3.50 -2.52
C ALA A 51 1.25 -2.25 -3.10
N HIS A 52 1.71 -1.76 -4.25
CA HIS A 52 1.07 -0.64 -4.97
C HIS A 52 -0.38 -0.94 -5.37
N ARG A 53 -0.67 -2.15 -5.86
CA ARG A 53 -2.05 -2.57 -6.17
C ARG A 53 -2.93 -2.55 -4.92
N ARG A 54 -2.45 -3.14 -3.81
CA ARG A 54 -3.19 -3.16 -2.54
C ARG A 54 -3.42 -1.75 -1.98
N ASP A 55 -2.43 -0.88 -2.09
CA ASP A 55 -2.52 0.51 -1.64
C ASP A 55 -3.59 1.29 -2.41
N ARG A 56 -3.57 1.19 -3.74
CA ARG A 56 -4.62 1.72 -4.62
C ARG A 56 -6.01 1.22 -4.21
N ASP A 57 -6.15 -0.08 -4.00
CA ASP A 57 -7.44 -0.69 -3.66
C ASP A 57 -7.95 -0.18 -2.30
N ARG A 58 -7.07 -0.03 -1.31
CA ARG A 58 -7.44 0.58 -0.02
C ARG A 58 -7.86 2.04 -0.15
N HIS A 59 -7.24 2.81 -1.04
CA HIS A 59 -7.69 4.17 -1.31
C HIS A 59 -9.08 4.19 -1.96
N TYR A 60 -9.39 3.26 -2.87
CA TYR A 60 -10.76 3.13 -3.39
C TYR A 60 -11.77 2.76 -2.30
N GLU A 61 -11.44 1.78 -1.46
CA GLU A 61 -12.30 1.37 -0.34
C GLU A 61 -12.57 2.52 0.63
N ALA A 62 -11.53 3.28 0.99
CA ALA A 62 -11.65 4.45 1.85
C ALA A 62 -12.53 5.53 1.21
N ALA A 63 -12.37 5.80 -0.08
CA ALA A 63 -13.19 6.77 -0.80
C ALA A 63 -14.68 6.40 -0.74
N VAL A 64 -15.01 5.13 -1.01
CA VAL A 64 -16.39 4.62 -0.95
C VAL A 64 -16.95 4.70 0.47
N ALA A 65 -16.14 4.43 1.50
CA ALA A 65 -16.57 4.54 2.89
C ALA A 65 -16.93 6.00 3.24
N HIS A 66 -16.12 6.96 2.81
CA HIS A 66 -16.39 8.39 2.98
C HIS A 66 -17.63 8.84 2.20
N GLU A 67 -17.86 8.38 0.96
CA GLU A 67 -19.10 8.68 0.22
C GLU A 67 -20.34 8.19 0.98
N ARG A 68 -20.32 6.95 1.47
CA ARG A 68 -21.43 6.40 2.27
C ARG A 68 -21.65 7.19 3.56
N ALA A 69 -20.58 7.65 4.21
CA ALA A 69 -20.70 8.49 5.40
C ALA A 69 -21.34 9.85 5.07
N ALA A 70 -20.97 10.46 3.93
CA ALA A 70 -21.62 11.68 3.45
C ALA A 70 -23.11 11.48 3.20
N GLU A 71 -23.51 10.39 2.53
CA GLU A 71 -24.91 10.04 2.25
C GLU A 71 -25.74 9.90 3.54
N VAL A 72 -25.16 9.31 4.60
CA VAL A 72 -25.83 9.21 5.91
C VAL A 72 -26.09 10.60 6.51
N HIS A 73 -25.13 11.51 6.39
CA HIS A 73 -25.30 12.89 6.87
C HIS A 73 -26.29 13.69 6.01
N GLU A 74 -26.29 13.52 4.69
CA GLU A 74 -27.26 14.15 3.79
C GLU A 74 -28.68 13.68 4.09
N ARG A 75 -28.86 12.38 4.33
CA ARG A 75 -30.16 11.83 4.74
C ARG A 75 -30.63 12.43 6.07
N ALA A 76 -29.73 12.63 7.03
CA ALA A 76 -30.08 13.30 8.28
C ALA A 76 -30.50 14.76 8.06
N VAL A 77 -29.91 15.45 7.07
CA VAL A 77 -30.35 16.80 6.65
C VAL A 77 -31.77 16.75 6.06
N ASP A 78 -32.03 15.84 5.13
CA ASP A 78 -33.33 15.71 4.45
C ASP A 78 -34.45 15.37 5.44
N GLU A 79 -34.16 14.48 6.39
CA GLU A 79 -35.08 14.08 7.46
C GLU A 79 -35.14 15.08 8.62
N HIS A 80 -34.38 16.19 8.57
CA HIS A 80 -34.28 17.23 9.60
C HIS A 80 -33.92 16.68 10.99
N LEU A 81 -33.04 15.68 11.02
CA LEU A 81 -32.59 15.01 12.24
C LEU A 81 -31.41 15.74 12.88
N GLY A 82 -31.53 16.06 14.17
CA GLY A 82 -30.44 16.65 14.95
C GLY A 82 -30.04 18.04 14.48
N ASN A 83 -28.74 18.33 14.51
CA ASN A 83 -28.20 19.62 14.08
C ASN A 83 -27.91 19.60 12.57
N VAL A 84 -28.86 20.10 11.78
CA VAL A 84 -28.79 20.13 10.31
C VAL A 84 -27.52 20.81 9.78
N GLU A 85 -27.10 21.93 10.37
CA GLU A 85 -25.87 22.62 9.94
C GLU A 85 -24.61 21.79 10.23
N ALA A 86 -24.60 21.05 11.34
CA ALA A 86 -23.50 20.14 11.63
C ALA A 86 -23.46 18.97 10.64
N HIS A 87 -24.62 18.40 10.30
CA HIS A 87 -24.70 17.33 9.30
C HIS A 87 -24.29 17.80 7.91
N ARG A 88 -24.67 19.01 7.47
CA ARG A 88 -24.24 19.55 6.19
C ARG A 88 -22.71 19.69 6.10
N ARG A 89 -22.09 20.26 7.14
CA ARG A 89 -20.62 20.39 7.21
C ARG A 89 -19.91 19.03 7.25
N ALA A 90 -20.51 18.05 7.95
CA ALA A 90 -19.96 16.71 8.01
C ALA A 90 -20.02 16.03 6.64
N ALA A 91 -21.16 16.10 5.94
CA ALA A 91 -21.31 15.57 4.59
C ALA A 91 -20.28 16.16 3.61
N GLU A 92 -20.08 17.48 3.64
CA GLU A 92 -19.07 18.16 2.82
C GLU A 92 -17.65 17.63 3.11
N LYS A 93 -17.28 17.55 4.39
CA LYS A 93 -15.98 17.02 4.80
C LYS A 93 -15.77 15.57 4.36
N GLU A 94 -16.78 14.73 4.49
CA GLU A 94 -16.72 13.33 4.03
C GLU A 94 -16.57 13.27 2.50
N ARG A 95 -17.30 14.11 1.74
CA ARG A 95 -17.11 14.20 0.28
C ARG A 95 -15.71 14.67 -0.10
N ASP A 96 -15.12 15.59 0.65
CA ASP A 96 -13.75 16.08 0.41
C ASP A 96 -12.73 14.97 0.63
N ALA A 97 -12.89 14.20 1.73
CA ALA A 97 -12.06 13.04 2.02
C ALA A 97 -12.18 11.95 0.95
N ALA A 98 -13.40 11.68 0.47
CA ALA A 98 -13.63 10.75 -0.64
C ALA A 98 -12.88 11.17 -1.91
N ARG A 99 -12.97 12.45 -2.29
CA ARG A 99 -12.24 12.97 -3.47
C ARG A 99 -10.73 12.85 -3.33
N HIS A 100 -10.20 13.16 -2.14
CA HIS A 100 -8.78 13.00 -1.86
C HIS A 100 -8.33 11.54 -2.03
N HIS A 101 -9.10 10.59 -1.49
CA HIS A 101 -8.78 9.16 -1.63
C HIS A 101 -8.89 8.65 -3.06
N PHE A 102 -9.88 9.09 -3.85
CA PHE A 102 -9.93 8.76 -5.27
C PHE A 102 -8.75 9.32 -6.05
N GLN A 103 -8.32 10.55 -5.74
CA GLN A 103 -7.14 11.13 -6.35
C GLN A 103 -5.88 10.32 -6.02
N ALA A 104 -5.69 9.98 -4.74
CA ALA A 104 -4.57 9.14 -4.30
C ALA A 104 -4.56 7.76 -4.99
N ALA A 105 -5.74 7.12 -5.16
CA ALA A 105 -5.84 5.86 -5.92
C ALA A 105 -5.40 6.03 -7.39
N ARG A 106 -5.80 7.13 -8.04
CA ARG A 106 -5.39 7.42 -9.42
C ARG A 106 -3.90 7.71 -9.55
N GLU A 107 -3.30 8.36 -8.57
CA GLU A 107 -1.86 8.63 -8.52
C GLU A 107 -1.08 7.33 -8.30
N ALA A 108 -1.54 6.45 -7.40
CA ALA A 108 -0.96 5.12 -7.19
C ALA A 108 -1.03 4.25 -8.46
N GLN A 109 -2.08 4.38 -9.26
CA GLN A 109 -2.20 3.67 -10.54
C GLN A 109 -1.19 4.16 -11.60
N GLN A 110 -0.90 5.46 -11.62
CA GLN A 110 0.06 6.05 -12.58
C GLN A 110 1.51 5.71 -12.22
N GLN A 111 1.81 5.58 -10.93
CA GLN A 111 3.15 5.25 -10.43
C GLN A 111 3.50 3.75 -10.59
N GLY A 112 2.50 2.87 -10.68
CA GLY A 112 2.71 1.44 -10.95
C GLY A 112 2.84 1.07 -12.43
N GLY A 113 2.89 2.06 -13.35
CA GLY A 113 2.87 1.88 -14.80
C GLY A 113 4.18 2.21 -15.54
N THR A 114 5.27 2.49 -14.81
CA THR A 114 6.61 2.77 -15.35
C THR A 114 7.59 1.68 -14.94
#